data_AF-A0A2E0P9F1-F1
#
_entry.id   AF-A0A2E0P9F1-F1
#
_cell.length_a   1.000
_cell.length_b   1.000
_cell.length_c   1.000
_cell.angle_alpha   90.00
_cell.angle_beta   90.00
_cell.angle_gamma   90.00
#
_symmetry.space_group_name_H-M   'P 1'
#
loop_
_entity.id
_entity.type
_entity.pdbx_description
1 polymer ?
#
loop_
_entity_poly.entity_id
_entity_poly.type
_entity_poly.pdbx_seq_one_letter_code
_entity_poly.pdbx_strand_id
1 'polypeptide(L)' 'NAKLVDAINGDGTLYLTQTVHDGRYVIRVSVGTTGTTADDIDIVYKKIVELAESLQGI' A
#
# COMPACT_ATOMS: atom_id res chain seq x y z
N ASN A 1 -7.17 -1.14 7.81
CA ASN A 1 -5.76 -1.41 7.46
C ASN A 1 -5.53 -2.83 6.96
N ALA A 2 -5.85 -3.91 7.70
CA ALA A 2 -5.63 -5.28 7.21
C ALA A 2 -6.30 -5.57 5.85
N LYS A 3 -7.60 -5.27 5.73
CA LYS A 3 -8.35 -5.38 4.47
C LYS A 3 -7.73 -4.61 3.29
N LEU A 4 -7.09 -3.46 3.57
CA LEU A 4 -6.44 -2.66 2.55
C LEU A 4 -5.14 -3.32 2.07
N VAL A 5 -4.35 -3.90 2.98
CA VAL A 5 -3.14 -4.67 2.61
C VAL A 5 -3.53 -5.88 1.76
N ASP A 6 -4.59 -6.59 2.14
CA ASP A 6 -5.09 -7.74 1.37
C ASP A 6 -5.57 -7.32 -0.03
N ALA A 7 -6.28 -6.19 -0.13
CA ALA A 7 -6.72 -5.65 -1.42
C ALA A 7 -5.56 -5.20 -2.31
N ILE A 8 -4.57 -4.49 -1.74
CA ILE A 8 -3.37 -4.05 -2.46
C ILE A 8 -2.59 -5.25 -3.00
N ASN A 9 -2.33 -6.24 -2.15
CA ASN A 9 -1.58 -7.43 -2.55
C ASN A 9 -2.37 -8.33 -3.51
N GLY A 10 -3.71 -8.33 -3.42
CA GLY A 10 -4.60 -9.07 -4.31
C GLY A 10 -4.77 -8.43 -5.70
N ASP A 11 -4.69 -7.11 -5.79
CA ASP A 11 -4.69 -6.36 -7.06
C ASP A 11 -3.42 -6.63 -7.90
N GLY A 12 -2.31 -6.99 -7.25
CA GLY A 12 -1.09 -7.45 -7.91
C GLY A 12 -0.20 -6.35 -8.47
N THR A 13 -0.63 -5.09 -8.45
CA THR A 13 0.22 -3.95 -8.85
C THR A 13 1.32 -3.67 -7.84
N LEU A 14 1.09 -3.95 -6.56
CA LEU A 14 1.97 -3.62 -5.45
C LEU A 14 2.07 -4.80 -4.49
N TYR A 15 3.19 -4.90 -3.78
CA TYR A 15 3.34 -5.81 -2.65
C TYR A 15 3.79 -5.06 -1.40
N LEU A 16 2.91 -5.00 -0.41
CA LEU A 16 3.16 -4.34 0.87
C LEU A 16 3.10 -5.34 2.02
N THR A 17 3.86 -5.01 3.07
CA THR A 17 3.84 -5.76 4.33
C THR A 17 3.21 -4.92 5.42
N GLN A 18 2.83 -5.59 6.50
CA GLN A 18 2.25 -5.00 7.70
C GLN A 18 3.11 -5.28 8.92
N THR A 19 2.91 -4.49 9.97
CA THR A 19 3.42 -4.80 11.30
C THR A 19 2.51 -4.20 12.37
N VAL A 20 2.76 -4.56 13.63
CA VAL A 20 2.16 -3.91 14.79
C VAL A 20 3.22 -3.01 15.40
N HIS A 21 2.98 -1.70 15.37
CA HIS A 21 3.86 -0.70 15.96
C HIS A 21 3.07 0.05 17.03
N ASP A 22 3.59 0.09 18.26
CA ASP A 22 2.92 0.68 19.43
C ASP A 22 1.47 0.20 19.61
N GLY A 23 1.25 -1.10 19.46
CA GLY A 23 -0.07 -1.73 19.57
C GLY A 23 -1.04 -1.41 18.43
N ARG A 24 -0.59 -0.70 17.39
CA ARG A 24 -1.41 -0.33 16.21
C ARG A 24 -0.99 -1.12 14.99
N TYR A 25 -1.96 -1.64 14.26
CA TYR A 25 -1.71 -2.25 12.95
C TYR A 25 -1.38 -1.16 11.93
N VAL A 26 -0.17 -1.23 11.36
CA VAL A 26 0.33 -0.28 10.37
C VAL A 26 0.78 -1.00 9.10
N ILE A 27 0.65 -0.29 7.98
CA ILE A 27 1.17 -0.73 6.69
C ILE A 27 2.58 -0.19 6.57
N ARG A 28 3.53 -1.02 6.13
CA ARG A 28 4.92 -0.64 5.91
C ARG A 28 5.20 -0.62 4.41
N VAL A 29 5.57 0.56 3.92
CA VAL A 29 6.07 0.76 2.55
C VAL A 29 7.60 0.77 2.61
N SER A 30 8.22 -0.29 2.09
CA SER A 30 9.67 -0.42 2.03
C SER A 30 10.15 -0.08 0.62
N VAL A 31 10.82 1.06 0.47
CA VAL A 31 11.44 1.48 -0.79
C VAL A 31 12.93 1.16 -0.75
N GLY A 32 13.43 0.44 -1.75
CA GLY A 32 14.84 0.01 -1.77
C GLY A 32 15.36 -0.64 -3.04
N THR A 33 14.50 -0.90 -4.03
CA THR A 33 14.93 -1.38 -5.35
C THR A 33 15.70 -0.26 -6.06
N THR A 34 16.89 -0.56 -6.57
CA THR A 34 17.82 0.42 -7.16
C THR A 34 17.31 1.18 -8.39
N GLY A 35 16.19 0.74 -8.97
CA GLY A 35 15.52 1.40 -10.09
C GLY A 35 14.28 2.22 -9.72
N THR A 36 13.89 2.28 -8.45
CA THR A 36 12.69 3.04 -8.05
C THR A 36 12.90 4.54 -8.23
N THR A 37 12.01 5.17 -8.97
CA THR A 37 11.97 6.61 -9.24
C THR A 37 10.89 7.30 -8.38
N ALA A 38 10.85 8.63 -8.41
CA ALA A 38 9.77 9.38 -7.77
C ALA A 38 8.40 9.09 -8.43
N ASP A 39 8.37 8.99 -9.77
CA ASP A 39 7.15 8.69 -10.52
C ASP A 39 6.56 7.33 -10.13
N ASP A 40 7.40 6.33 -9.84
CA ASP A 40 6.94 5.04 -9.32
C ASP A 40 6.24 5.19 -7.96
N ILE A 41 6.73 6.09 -7.09
CA ILE A 41 6.12 6.36 -5.78
C ILE A 41 4.78 7.08 -5.95
N ASP A 42 4.64 7.98 -6.92
CA ASP A 42 3.37 8.63 -7.22
C ASP A 42 2.31 7.63 -7.70
N ILE A 43 2.71 6.66 -8.54
CA ILE A 43 1.86 5.54 -8.96
C ILE A 43 1.45 4.69 -7.76
N VAL A 44 2.41 4.34 -6.89
CA VAL A 44 2.15 3.59 -5.66
C VAL A 44 1.12 4.30 -4.79
N TYR A 45 1.31 5.60 -4.54
CA TYR A 45 0.40 6.41 -3.73
C TYR A 45 -1.00 6.44 -4.33
N LYS A 46 -1.11 6.77 -5.63
CA LYS A 46 -2.39 6.82 -6.34
C LYS A 46 -3.15 5.50 -6.23
N LYS A 47 -2.47 4.37 -6.43
CA LYS A 47 -3.10 3.05 -6.37
C LYS A 47 -3.56 2.68 -4.96
N ILE A 48 -2.79 3.03 -3.93
CA ILE A 48 -3.20 2.83 -2.53
C ILE A 48 -4.46 3.62 -2.21
N VAL A 49 -4.54 4.88 -2.66
CA VAL A 49 -5.72 5.74 -2.44
C VAL A 49 -6.94 5.18 -3.16
N GLU A 50 -6.82 4.84 -4.45
CA GLU A 50 -7.90 4.24 -5.25
C GLU A 50 -8.50 2.98 -4.57
N LEU A 51 -7.63 2.08 -4.11
CA LEU A 51 -8.08 0.87 -3.42
C LEU A 51 -8.72 1.18 -2.07
N ALA A 52 -8.21 2.17 -1.34
CA ALA A 52 -8.80 2.61 -0.07
C ALA A 52 -10.19 3.23 -0.25
N GLU A 53 -10.37 4.07 -1.28
CA GLU A 53 -11.66 4.67 -1.64
C GLU A 53 -12.70 3.61 -2.01
N SER A 54 -12.31 2.63 -2.85
CA SER A 54 -13.23 1.53 -3.24
C SER A 54 -13.70 0.71 -2.04
N LEU A 55 -12.86 0.53 -1.01
CA LEU A 55 -13.21 -0.18 0.23
C LEU A 55 -14.09 0.65 1.17
N GLN A 56 -14.09 1.98 1.02
CA GLN A 56 -14.92 2.91 1.77
C GLN A 56 -16.26 3.18 1.07
N GLY A 57 -16.39 2.82 -0.21
CA GLY A 57 -17.62 3.00 -1.00
C GLY A 57 -17.88 4.46 -1.40
N ILE A 58 -16.81 5.26 -1.52
CA ILE A 58 -16.80 6.66 -1.96
C ILE A 58 -16.14 6.81 -3.32
#